data_AF-A0A9D5YEH0-F1
#
_entry.id   AF-A0A9D5YEH0-F1
#
_cell.length_a   1.000
_cell.length_b   1.000
_cell.length_c   1.000
_cell.angle_alpha   90.00
_cell.angle_beta   90.00
_cell.angle_gamma   90.00
#
_symmetry.space_group_name_H-M   'P 1'
#
loop_
_entity.id
_entity.type
_entity.pdbx_description
1 polymer ?
#
loop_
_entity_poly.entity_id
_entity_poly.type
_entity_poly.pdbx_seq_one_letter_code
_entity_poly.pdbx_strand_id
1 'polypeptide(L)'
;MPVSENFSVETDEYLPSEFLFDDLPTYQPISRLSSSMAESMRMMADIQRLKSELPGLDCGSCGAPNCRAFAEDVVKGQSTVDKCLIKKHNDGGV
;
A
#
# COMPACT_ATOMS: atom_id res chain seq x y z
N MET A 1 -2.17 28.15 25.66
CA MET A 1 -2.69 28.20 24.27
C MET A 1 -4.07 27.58 24.30
N PRO A 2 -5.09 28.16 23.65
CA PRO A 2 -6.41 27.54 23.61
C PRO A 2 -6.27 26.30 22.71
N VAL A 3 -6.53 25.12 23.27
CA VAL A 3 -6.65 23.89 22.49
C VAL A 3 -8.08 23.88 21.96
N SER A 4 -8.25 23.53 20.68
CA SER A 4 -9.57 23.38 20.08
C SER A 4 -10.38 22.35 20.86
N GLU A 5 -11.62 22.69 21.21
CA GLU A 5 -12.53 21.69 21.80
C GLU A 5 -12.81 20.61 20.75
N ASN A 6 -12.70 19.34 21.16
CA ASN A 6 -13.20 18.24 20.35
C ASN A 6 -14.72 18.40 20.26
N PHE A 7 -15.24 18.29 19.04
CA PHE A 7 -16.65 18.44 18.72
C PHE A 7 -17.43 17.24 19.29
N SER A 8 -17.67 17.22 20.60
CA SER A 8 -18.57 16.27 21.24
C SER A 8 -19.99 16.79 21.07
N VAL A 9 -20.56 16.55 19.90
CA VAL A 9 -21.99 16.78 19.71
C VAL A 9 -22.73 15.71 20.48
N GLU A 10 -23.40 16.11 21.56
CA GLU A 10 -24.43 15.30 22.19
C GLU A 10 -25.70 15.39 21.32
N THR A 11 -25.67 14.71 20.20
CA THR A 11 -26.87 14.36 19.44
C THR A 11 -26.92 12.86 19.38
N ASP A 12 -27.95 12.29 20.02
CA ASP A 12 -28.31 10.88 19.88
C ASP A 12 -28.19 10.45 18.42
N GLU A 13 -27.52 9.31 18.26
CA GLU A 13 -26.97 8.73 17.06
C GLU A 13 -27.96 8.72 15.88
N TYR A 14 -27.70 9.52 14.85
CA TYR A 14 -28.28 9.28 13.54
C TYR A 14 -27.15 8.97 12.57
N LEU A 15 -26.80 7.69 12.48
CA LEU A 15 -26.03 7.17 11.35
C LEU A 15 -26.91 7.35 10.11
N PRO A 16 -26.57 8.23 9.15
CA PRO A 16 -27.42 8.43 7.99
C PRO A 16 -27.62 7.12 7.24
N SER A 17 -28.81 6.89 6.71
CA SER A 17 -29.14 5.69 5.94
C SER A 17 -28.18 5.46 4.76
N GLU A 18 -27.50 6.50 4.29
CA GLU A 18 -26.44 6.45 3.27
C GLU A 18 -25.20 5.65 3.69
N PHE A 19 -24.97 5.47 4.99
CA PHE A 19 -23.86 4.67 5.54
C PHE A 19 -24.27 3.24 5.88
N LEU A 20 -25.53 2.88 5.66
CA LEU A 20 -26.02 1.52 5.82
C LEU A 20 -25.83 0.76 4.51
N PHE A 21 -25.12 -0.35 4.54
CA PHE A 21 -24.97 -1.20 3.36
C PHE A 21 -26.33 -1.80 2.99
N ASP A 22 -26.73 -1.67 1.72
CA ASP A 22 -27.97 -2.29 1.21
C ASP A 22 -27.95 -3.82 1.33
N ASP A 23 -26.75 -4.41 1.21
CA ASP A 23 -26.50 -5.85 1.30
C ASP A 23 -25.25 -6.13 2.14
N LEU A 24 -25.17 -7.35 2.68
CA LEU A 24 -23.98 -7.79 3.41
C LEU A 24 -22.75 -7.80 2.48
N PRO A 25 -21.61 -7.22 2.91
CA PRO A 25 -20.40 -7.22 2.11
C PRO A 25 -19.93 -8.65 1.83
N THR A 26 -19.63 -8.92 0.56
CA THR A 26 -19.08 -10.22 0.15
C THR A 26 -17.59 -10.30 0.49
N TYR A 27 -17.11 -11.51 0.79
CA TYR A 27 -15.71 -11.73 1.10
C TYR A 27 -14.82 -11.42 -0.11
N GLN A 28 -14.00 -10.39 0.01
CA GLN A 28 -12.95 -10.07 -0.94
C GLN A 28 -11.57 -10.32 -0.30
N PRO A 29 -10.82 -11.34 -0.75
CA PRO A 29 -9.51 -11.65 -0.20
C PRO A 29 -8.49 -10.58 -0.62
N ILE A 30 -8.27 -9.59 0.24
CA ILE A 30 -7.33 -8.47 0.02
C ILE A 30 -5.85 -8.89 -0.03
N SER A 31 -5.50 -10.11 0.41
CA SER A 31 -4.11 -10.57 0.54
C SER A 31 -3.70 -11.68 -0.45
N ARG A 32 -4.53 -11.99 -1.45
CA ARG A 32 -4.12 -12.95 -2.49
C ARG A 32 -3.24 -12.25 -3.53
N LEU A 33 -1.98 -12.68 -3.58
CA LEU A 33 -0.99 -12.16 -4.53
C LEU A 33 -1.16 -12.80 -5.91
N SER A 34 -1.55 -14.08 -5.95
CA SER A 34 -1.94 -14.80 -7.15
C SER A 34 -3.06 -15.82 -6.89
N SER A 35 -3.51 -16.52 -7.93
CA SER A 35 -4.57 -17.53 -7.84
C SER A 35 -4.15 -18.82 -7.14
N SER A 36 -2.84 -19.11 -7.11
CA SER A 36 -2.26 -20.31 -6.48
C SER A 36 -1.39 -19.95 -5.28
N MET A 37 -1.52 -20.72 -4.20
CA MET A 37 -0.72 -20.49 -2.99
C MET A 37 0.79 -20.66 -3.26
N ALA A 38 1.17 -21.61 -4.09
CA ALA A 38 2.57 -21.85 -4.44
C ALA A 38 3.19 -20.67 -5.22
N GLU A 39 2.43 -20.08 -6.12
CA GLU A 39 2.86 -18.90 -6.87
C GLU A 39 2.91 -17.66 -5.98
N SER A 40 1.91 -17.49 -5.09
CA SER A 40 1.93 -16.42 -4.09
C SER A 40 3.16 -16.49 -3.18
N MET A 41 3.60 -17.68 -2.77
CA MET A 41 4.84 -17.84 -1.99
C MET A 41 6.09 -17.41 -2.77
N ARG A 42 6.16 -17.75 -4.07
CA ARG A 42 7.28 -17.32 -4.93
C ARG A 42 7.30 -15.81 -5.08
N MET A 43 6.15 -15.21 -5.39
CA MET A 43 6.03 -13.76 -5.51
C MET A 43 6.38 -13.05 -4.20
N MET A 44 6.01 -13.59 -3.02
CA MET A 44 6.43 -13.04 -1.72
C MET A 44 7.96 -13.05 -1.56
N ALA A 45 8.64 -14.11 -1.99
CA ALA A 45 10.10 -14.17 -1.96
C ALA A 45 10.72 -13.12 -2.90
N ASP A 46 10.16 -12.95 -4.10
CA ASP A 46 10.61 -11.95 -5.07
C ASP A 46 10.41 -10.52 -4.55
N ILE A 47 9.28 -10.24 -3.90
CA ILE A 47 9.01 -8.95 -3.23
C ILE A 47 10.06 -8.68 -2.17
N GLN A 48 10.36 -9.67 -1.33
CA GLN A 48 11.33 -9.50 -0.25
C GLN A 48 12.73 -9.25 -0.79
N ARG A 49 13.12 -9.94 -1.86
CA ARG A 49 14.39 -9.71 -2.57
C ARG A 49 14.45 -8.29 -3.13
N LEU A 50 13.44 -7.87 -3.89
CA LEU A 50 13.42 -6.54 -4.49
C LEU A 50 13.37 -5.44 -3.42
N LYS A 51 12.61 -5.64 -2.34
CA LYS A 51 12.59 -4.72 -1.19
C LYS A 51 13.98 -4.52 -0.58
N SER A 52 14.79 -5.58 -0.51
CA SER A 52 16.16 -5.48 0.03
C SER A 52 17.13 -4.73 -0.89
N GLU A 53 16.82 -4.64 -2.18
CA GLU A 53 17.58 -3.85 -3.16
C GLU A 53 17.14 -2.37 -3.20
N LEU A 54 16.00 -2.04 -2.58
CA LEU A 54 15.49 -0.68 -2.49
C LEU A 54 16.10 0.07 -1.29
N PRO A 55 16.14 1.41 -1.34
CA PRO A 55 16.75 2.22 -0.28
C PRO A 55 16.04 2.17 1.08
N GLY A 56 14.83 1.60 1.16
CA GLY A 56 14.09 1.45 2.43
C GLY A 56 13.66 2.76 3.09
N LEU A 57 13.64 3.88 2.34
CA LEU A 57 13.30 5.21 2.86
C LEU A 57 11.79 5.48 2.94
N ASP A 58 10.97 4.70 2.23
CA ASP A 58 9.50 4.87 2.19
C ASP A 58 9.05 6.29 1.80
N CYS A 59 9.75 6.92 0.85
CA CYS A 59 9.55 8.31 0.41
C CYS A 59 8.34 8.56 -0.53
N GLY A 60 7.74 7.52 -1.09
CA GLY A 60 6.59 7.65 -1.99
C GLY A 60 6.86 8.21 -3.39
N SER A 61 8.09 8.58 -3.76
CA SER A 61 8.39 9.21 -5.07
C SER A 61 8.08 8.33 -6.29
N CYS A 62 8.01 7.01 -6.12
CA CYS A 62 7.63 6.08 -7.18
C CYS A 62 6.11 5.88 -7.33
N GLY A 63 5.30 6.51 -6.48
CA GLY A 63 3.83 6.43 -6.49
C GLY A 63 3.23 5.34 -5.59
N ALA A 64 4.06 4.62 -4.82
CA ALA A 64 3.62 3.62 -3.85
C ALA A 64 3.80 4.12 -2.41
N PRO A 65 2.97 3.71 -1.43
CA PRO A 65 3.00 4.23 -0.06
C PRO A 65 4.26 3.83 0.74
N ASN A 66 4.93 2.75 0.36
CA ASN A 66 6.20 2.31 0.95
C ASN A 66 7.00 1.46 -0.05
N CYS A 67 8.27 1.19 0.22
CA CYS A 67 9.16 0.42 -0.64
C CYS A 67 8.69 -1.03 -0.83
N ARG A 68 7.99 -1.63 0.15
CA ARG A 68 7.43 -2.98 0.00
C ARG A 68 6.28 -2.99 -1.01
N ALA A 69 5.37 -2.02 -0.91
CA ALA A 69 4.26 -1.85 -1.84
C ALA A 69 4.79 -1.60 -3.26
N PHE A 70 5.84 -0.77 -3.41
CA PHE A 70 6.51 -0.60 -4.70
C PHE A 70 7.08 -1.92 -5.24
N ALA A 71 7.73 -2.73 -4.39
CA ALA A 71 8.23 -4.03 -4.79
C ALA A 71 7.10 -4.99 -5.21
N GLU A 72 5.95 -4.94 -4.53
CA GLU A 72 4.73 -5.66 -4.93
C GLU A 72 4.25 -5.23 -6.33
N ASP A 73 4.19 -3.92 -6.60
CA ASP A 73 3.76 -3.40 -7.91
C ASP A 73 4.68 -3.88 -9.04
N VAL A 74 5.99 -3.95 -8.78
CA VAL A 74 6.96 -4.44 -9.77
C VAL A 74 6.79 -5.94 -10.01
N VAL A 75 6.65 -6.76 -8.95
CA VAL A 75 6.45 -8.21 -9.09
C VAL A 75 5.12 -8.54 -9.78
N LYS A 76 4.08 -7.72 -9.57
CA LYS A 76 2.79 -7.82 -10.29
C LYS A 76 2.85 -7.30 -11.74
N GLY A 77 3.96 -6.69 -12.17
CA GLY A 77 4.09 -6.09 -13.50
C GLY A 77 3.34 -4.76 -13.67
N GLN A 78 2.93 -4.11 -12.58
CA GLN A 78 2.25 -2.81 -12.58
C GLN A 78 3.24 -1.64 -12.61
N SER A 79 4.51 -1.89 -12.27
CA SER A 79 5.59 -0.90 -12.26
C SER A 79 6.92 -1.52 -12.69
N THR A 80 7.90 -0.68 -13.00
CA THR A 80 9.29 -1.09 -13.27
C THR A 80 10.21 -0.60 -12.16
N VAL A 81 11.31 -1.31 -11.90
CA VAL A 81 12.29 -0.96 -10.84
C VAL A 81 12.87 0.44 -11.05
N ASP A 82 13.01 0.84 -12.31
CA ASP A 82 13.55 2.14 -12.75
C ASP A 82 12.71 3.35 -12.32
N LYS A 83 11.47 3.13 -11.88
CA LYS A 83 10.60 4.21 -11.37
C LYS A 83 11.05 4.71 -9.99
N CYS A 84 11.93 3.98 -9.29
CA CYS A 84 12.53 4.45 -8.05
C CYS A 84 13.68 5.43 -8.33
N LEU A 85 13.39 6.73 -8.22
CA LEU A 85 14.37 7.82 -8.44
C LEU A 85 15.54 7.76 -7.46
N ILE A 86 15.28 7.39 -6.20
CA ILE A 86 16.32 7.35 -5.16
C ILE A 86 17.31 6.22 -5.41
N LYS A 87 16.84 5.05 -5.88
CA LYS A 87 17.72 3.95 -6.27
C LYS A 87 18.65 4.38 -7.41
N LYS A 88 18.12 5.10 -8.41
CA LYS A 88 18.92 5.60 -9.56
C LYS A 88 20.04 6.56 -9.16
N HIS A 89 19.83 7.41 -8.16
CA HIS A 89 20.89 8.31 -7.69
C HIS A 89 22.06 7.59 -7.02
N ASN A 90 21.86 6.38 -6.47
CA ASN A 90 22.91 5.63 -5.77
C ASN A 90 23.80 4.78 -6.71
N ASP A 91 23.35 4.53 -7.95
CA ASP A 91 24.02 3.65 -8.92
C ASP A 91 24.91 4.43 -9.93
N GLY A 92 25.15 5.73 -9.72
CA GLY A 92 26.11 6.53 -10.51
C GLY A 92 25.55 7.79 -11.16
N GLY A 93 25.20 8.80 -10.36
CA GLY A 93 24.99 10.16 -10.87
C GLY A 93 26.31 10.85 -11.19
N VAL A 94 26.64 10.92 -12.49
CA VAL A 94 27.34 12.09 -13.07
C VAL A 94 26.35 13.25 -13.13
#